data_AF-A0A8T0YPZ8-F1
#
_entry.id   AF-A0A8T0YPZ8-F1
#
_cell.length_a   1.000
_cell.length_b   1.000
_cell.length_c   1.000
_cell.angle_alpha   90.00
_cell.angle_beta   90.00
_cell.angle_gamma   90.00
#
_symmetry.space_group_name_H-M   'P 1'
#
loop_
_entity.id
_entity.type
_entity.pdbx_description
1 polymer ?
#
loop_
_entity_poly.entity_id
_entity_poly.type
_entity_poly.pdbx_seq_one_letter_code
_entity_poly.pdbx_strand_id
1 'polypeptide(L)'
;MKIGILFPDLPLKTGWIFPHEGKDVPLTDYHDDLVTQPQIESLMAAMPWEILSTNSGSAISLHNDMGGRLGLFLGAYRQFETKHRMALWEGTHKFPIPRPKIAKSAWLADFNKKRGNRRSHAGADWKKILVIFILTMQMGWCDLDLLLDPFFLHDKVIWFPG
;
A
#
# COMPACT_ATOMS: atom_id res chain seq x y z
N MET A 1 14.28 -6.78 -7.02
CA MET A 1 13.92 -5.64 -7.90
C MET A 1 14.26 -4.36 -7.16
N LYS A 2 15.17 -3.52 -7.68
CA LYS A 2 15.59 -2.29 -6.98
C LYS A 2 14.43 -1.27 -6.99
N ILE A 3 13.89 -0.97 -5.81
CA ILE A 3 12.76 -0.04 -5.63
C ILE A 3 13.09 1.39 -6.13
N GLY A 4 14.38 1.76 -6.20
CA GLY A 4 14.82 3.06 -6.72
C GLY A 4 14.51 3.34 -8.19
N ILE A 5 14.03 2.36 -8.97
CA ILE A 5 13.70 2.53 -10.39
C ILE A 5 12.23 3.00 -10.59
N LEU A 6 11.42 2.95 -9.53
CA LEU A 6 9.97 3.09 -9.65
C LEU A 6 9.43 4.53 -9.58
N PHE A 7 10.24 5.54 -9.22
CA PHE A 7 9.73 6.89 -9.00
C PHE A 7 10.69 8.03 -9.41
N PRO A 8 11.01 8.22 -10.71
CA PRO A 8 11.81 9.37 -11.13
C PRO A 8 11.08 10.72 -11.00
N ASP A 9 9.74 10.75 -11.09
CA ASP A 9 9.00 11.98 -11.45
C ASP A 9 7.89 12.39 -10.46
N LEU A 10 8.02 12.11 -9.16
CA LEU A 10 7.07 12.69 -8.20
C LEU A 10 7.31 14.21 -8.07
N PRO A 11 6.26 15.06 -8.12
CA PRO A 11 6.37 16.53 -8.06
C PRO A 11 6.68 17.05 -6.64
N LEU A 12 7.50 16.32 -5.89
CA LEU A 12 7.89 16.64 -4.53
C LEU A 12 9.13 17.54 -4.55
N LYS A 13 9.26 18.43 -3.56
CA LYS A 13 10.48 19.25 -3.41
C LYS A 13 11.72 18.35 -3.29
N THR A 14 12.86 18.79 -3.83
CA THR A 14 14.19 18.23 -3.53
C THR A 14 14.38 18.17 -2.01
N GLY A 15 14.48 16.96 -1.46
CA GLY A 15 14.37 16.68 -0.01
C GLY A 15 13.29 15.65 0.35
N TRP A 16 12.91 14.76 -0.56
CA TRP A 16 12.21 13.53 -0.18
C TRP A 16 13.17 12.37 -0.37
N ILE A 17 13.45 11.60 0.68
CA ILE A 17 14.32 10.42 0.57
C ILE A 17 13.52 9.26 0.02
N PHE A 18 13.95 8.82 -1.16
CA PHE A 18 13.52 7.61 -1.84
C PHE A 18 14.19 6.39 -1.19
N PRO A 19 13.52 5.24 -1.19
CA PRO A 19 13.34 4.48 0.03
C PRO A 19 14.60 3.81 0.57
N HIS A 20 14.67 3.74 1.91
CA HIS A 20 15.63 2.93 2.65
C HIS A 20 15.04 1.52 2.86
N GLU A 21 15.82 0.49 2.53
CA GLU A 21 15.51 -0.89 2.91
C GLU A 21 15.89 -1.07 4.40
N GLY A 22 14.91 -1.31 5.28
CA GLY A 22 15.19 -1.50 6.72
C GLY A 22 13.96 -1.35 7.63
N LYS A 23 14.04 -1.89 8.85
CA LYS A 23 12.96 -1.76 9.86
C LYS A 23 12.89 -0.37 10.50
N ASP A 24 14.04 0.30 10.56
CA ASP A 24 14.24 1.58 11.22
C ASP A 24 14.88 2.56 10.24
N VAL A 25 14.15 3.64 9.94
CA VAL A 25 14.75 4.83 9.34
C VAL A 25 15.25 5.70 10.48
N PRO A 26 16.52 6.15 10.45
CA PRO A 26 17.00 7.13 11.39
C PRO A 26 16.11 8.38 11.34
N LEU A 27 15.47 8.74 12.46
CA LEU A 27 14.70 10.00 12.57
C LEU A 27 15.54 11.25 12.31
N THR A 28 16.87 11.12 12.22
CA THR A 28 17.79 12.19 11.84
C THR A 28 17.57 12.71 10.44
N ASP A 29 17.07 11.86 9.54
CA ASP A 29 16.84 12.23 8.14
C ASP A 29 15.36 12.61 7.91
N TYR A 30 14.57 12.77 8.98
CA TYR A 30 13.16 13.15 8.88
C TYR A 30 12.99 14.67 8.89
N HIS A 31 12.58 15.21 7.75
CA HIS A 31 12.30 16.64 7.57
C HIS A 31 10.82 16.94 7.80
N ASP A 32 10.48 17.23 9.07
CA ASP A 32 9.11 17.61 9.43
C ASP A 32 8.63 18.81 8.61
N ASP A 33 9.50 19.78 8.31
CA ASP A 33 9.23 20.97 7.52
C ASP A 33 8.60 20.71 6.13
N LEU A 34 8.75 19.49 5.59
CA LEU A 34 8.15 19.07 4.31
C LEU A 34 6.77 18.41 4.45
N VAL A 35 6.30 18.20 5.67
CA VAL A 35 4.94 17.73 5.98
C VAL A 35 4.02 18.95 6.03
N THR A 36 3.74 19.52 4.86
CA THR A 36 2.81 20.65 4.68
C THR A 36 1.59 20.21 3.87
N GLN A 37 0.47 20.91 4.03
CA GLN A 37 -0.74 20.63 3.26
C GLN A 37 -0.49 20.65 1.74
N PRO A 38 0.13 21.70 1.14
CA PRO A 38 0.33 21.75 -0.31
C PRO A 38 1.18 20.59 -0.84
N GLN A 39 2.19 20.16 -0.09
CA GLN A 39 3.03 19.03 -0.49
C GLN A 39 2.30 17.70 -0.41
N ILE A 40 1.50 17.49 0.63
CA ILE A 40 0.68 16.27 0.72
C ILE A 40 -0.39 16.28 -0.37
N GLU A 41 -1.05 17.40 -0.63
CA GLU A 41 -2.02 17.52 -1.73
C GLU A 41 -1.37 17.22 -3.07
N SER A 42 -0.18 17.75 -3.33
CA SER A 42 0.60 17.44 -4.53
C SER A 42 0.97 15.96 -4.64
N LEU A 43 1.41 15.33 -3.53
CA LEU A 43 1.66 13.89 -3.46
C LEU A 43 0.41 13.08 -3.81
N MET A 44 -0.73 13.41 -3.21
CA MET A 44 -1.97 12.66 -3.45
C MET A 44 -2.46 12.86 -4.89
N ALA A 45 -2.27 14.05 -5.46
CA ALA A 45 -2.62 14.35 -6.84
C ALA A 45 -1.75 13.58 -7.85
N ALA A 46 -0.50 13.27 -7.50
CA ALA A 46 0.39 12.43 -8.31
C ALA A 46 -0.01 10.94 -8.32
N MET A 47 -0.99 10.55 -7.51
CA MET A 47 -1.53 9.18 -7.43
C MET A 47 -0.43 8.10 -7.35
N PRO A 48 0.52 8.17 -6.40
CA PRO A 48 1.69 7.29 -6.35
C PRO A 48 1.33 5.80 -6.20
N TRP A 49 0.12 5.50 -5.74
CA TRP A 49 -0.39 4.14 -5.66
C TRP A 49 -0.69 3.50 -7.03
N GLU A 50 -0.78 4.27 -8.12
CA GLU A 50 -1.01 3.71 -9.46
C GLU A 50 0.09 2.75 -9.91
N ILE A 51 1.28 2.84 -9.32
CA ILE A 51 2.37 1.88 -9.58
C ILE A 51 2.01 0.44 -9.23
N LEU A 52 1.08 0.25 -8.28
CA LEU A 52 0.58 -1.06 -7.91
C LEU A 52 -0.33 -1.67 -9.00
N SER A 53 -0.76 -0.87 -9.99
CA SER A 53 -1.52 -1.37 -11.15
C SER A 53 -0.66 -2.16 -12.14
N THR A 54 0.66 -1.97 -12.13
CA THR A 54 1.58 -2.59 -13.10
C THR A 54 2.05 -3.97 -12.65
N ASN A 55 2.02 -4.26 -11.35
CA ASN A 55 2.44 -5.56 -10.78
C ASN A 55 1.34 -6.63 -10.77
N SER A 56 0.08 -6.28 -11.04
CA SER A 56 -1.04 -7.23 -11.03
C SER A 56 -1.05 -8.17 -12.24
N GLY A 57 -0.18 -7.96 -13.23
CA GLY A 57 -0.03 -8.84 -14.40
C GLY A 57 0.91 -10.03 -14.19
N SER A 58 1.74 -10.03 -13.16
CA SER A 58 2.73 -11.09 -12.85
C SER A 58 2.46 -11.80 -11.53
N ALA A 59 1.36 -11.48 -10.85
CA ALA A 59 0.84 -12.27 -9.73
C ALA A 59 0.79 -13.73 -10.19
N ILE A 60 1.50 -14.54 -9.42
CA ILE A 60 1.94 -15.91 -9.68
C ILE A 60 0.86 -16.69 -10.44
N SER A 61 1.30 -17.37 -11.50
CA SER A 61 0.52 -18.13 -12.48
C SER A 61 -0.65 -18.92 -11.88
N LEU A 62 -1.76 -18.25 -11.62
CA LEU A 62 -3.02 -18.88 -11.28
C LEU A 62 -3.64 -19.22 -12.62
N HIS A 63 -3.76 -20.51 -12.91
CA HIS A 63 -4.41 -20.98 -14.12
C HIS A 63 -5.82 -20.36 -14.15
N ASN A 64 -6.03 -19.37 -15.03
CA ASN A 64 -7.31 -18.63 -15.14
C ASN A 64 -8.49 -19.55 -15.52
N ASP A 65 -8.20 -20.81 -15.84
CA ASP A 65 -9.15 -21.85 -16.22
C ASP A 65 -9.68 -22.68 -15.03
N MET A 66 -9.29 -22.31 -13.79
CA MET A 66 -9.87 -22.94 -12.60
C MET A 66 -11.21 -22.28 -12.24
N GLY A 67 -12.27 -22.74 -12.91
CA GLY A 67 -13.65 -22.41 -12.52
C GLY A 67 -13.98 -22.74 -11.06
N GLY A 68 -15.09 -22.21 -10.55
CA GLY A 68 -15.56 -22.48 -9.19
C GLY A 68 -15.09 -21.48 -8.12
N ARG A 69 -14.82 -21.96 -6.90
CA ARG A 69 -14.51 -21.11 -5.73
C ARG A 69 -13.18 -20.37 -5.85
N LEU A 70 -12.21 -20.91 -6.58
CA LEU A 70 -10.93 -20.25 -6.85
C LEU A 70 -11.12 -19.03 -7.78
N GLY A 71 -11.87 -19.17 -8.87
CA GLY A 71 -12.23 -18.02 -9.72
C GLY A 71 -12.93 -16.90 -8.94
N LEU A 72 -13.81 -17.24 -7.99
CA LEU A 72 -14.44 -16.25 -7.09
C LEU A 72 -13.42 -15.55 -6.19
N PHE A 73 -12.46 -16.29 -5.63
CA PHE A 73 -11.37 -15.71 -4.85
C PHE A 73 -10.53 -14.75 -5.70
N LEU A 74 -10.08 -15.17 -6.88
CA LEU A 74 -9.26 -14.36 -7.78
C LEU A 74 -9.98 -13.07 -8.20
N GLY A 75 -11.27 -13.17 -8.53
CA GLY A 75 -12.10 -12.01 -8.83
C GLY A 75 -12.20 -11.05 -7.65
N ALA A 76 -12.49 -11.57 -6.45
CA ALA A 76 -12.59 -10.76 -5.24
C ALA A 76 -11.25 -10.10 -4.87
N TYR A 77 -10.14 -10.83 -5.04
CA TYR A 77 -8.79 -10.35 -4.79
C TYR A 77 -8.41 -9.20 -5.74
N ARG A 78 -8.60 -9.36 -7.05
CA ARG A 78 -8.33 -8.29 -8.04
C ARG A 78 -9.17 -7.03 -7.79
N GLN A 79 -10.44 -7.22 -7.42
CA GLN A 79 -11.32 -6.10 -7.05
C GLN A 79 -10.82 -5.39 -5.79
N PHE A 80 -10.31 -6.15 -4.82
CA PHE A 80 -9.74 -5.59 -3.61
C PHE A 80 -8.48 -4.78 -3.85
N GLU A 81 -7.53 -5.30 -4.62
CA GLU A 81 -6.32 -4.58 -5.00
C GLU A 81 -6.65 -3.26 -5.72
N THR A 82 -7.62 -3.32 -6.64
CA THR A 82 -8.07 -2.13 -7.38
C THR A 82 -8.74 -1.12 -6.45
N LYS A 83 -9.65 -1.57 -5.57
CA LYS A 83 -10.43 -0.72 -4.67
C LYS A 83 -9.58 -0.08 -3.57
N HIS A 84 -8.63 -0.82 -3.01
CA HIS A 84 -7.86 -0.42 -1.83
C HIS A 84 -6.41 -0.04 -2.13
N ARG A 85 -6.06 0.14 -3.41
CA ARG A 85 -4.71 0.45 -3.88
C ARG A 85 -4.01 1.56 -3.10
N MET A 86 -4.72 2.66 -2.88
CA MET A 86 -4.25 3.79 -2.08
C MET A 86 -3.92 3.37 -0.63
N ALA A 87 -4.79 2.59 0.01
CA ALA A 87 -4.57 2.12 1.38
C ALA A 87 -3.40 1.13 1.47
N LEU A 88 -3.20 0.30 0.44
CA LEU A 88 -2.09 -0.64 0.34
C LEU A 88 -0.75 0.08 0.16
N TRP A 89 -0.71 1.07 -0.73
CA TRP A 89 0.43 1.95 -0.89
C TRP A 89 0.75 2.67 0.44
N GLU A 90 -0.25 3.26 1.10
CA GLU A 90 -0.09 3.92 2.39
C GLU A 90 0.30 2.99 3.56
N GLY A 91 0.09 1.68 3.43
CA GLY A 91 0.44 0.66 4.42
C GLY A 91 1.87 0.16 4.27
N THR A 92 2.34 0.05 3.03
CA THR A 92 3.72 -0.30 2.69
C THR A 92 4.66 0.89 2.83
N HIS A 93 4.18 2.10 2.51
CA HIS A 93 4.92 3.36 2.58
C HIS A 93 4.59 4.06 3.89
N LYS A 94 5.49 3.98 4.89
CA LYS A 94 5.33 4.78 6.11
C LYS A 94 5.30 6.27 5.71
N PHE A 95 4.43 7.05 6.33
CA PHE A 95 4.41 8.50 6.15
C PHE A 95 4.01 9.10 7.51
N PRO A 96 4.96 9.20 8.45
CA PRO A 96 4.64 9.66 9.79
C PRO A 96 4.31 11.15 9.77
N ILE A 97 3.14 11.51 10.30
CA ILE A 97 2.75 12.91 10.54
C ILE A 97 2.85 13.13 12.05
N PRO A 98 3.66 14.08 12.55
CA PRO A 98 3.90 14.21 13.98
C PRO A 98 2.62 14.64 14.70
N ARG A 99 2.37 14.08 15.87
CA ARG A 99 1.20 14.45 16.69
C ARG A 99 1.09 15.96 16.95
N PRO A 100 2.18 16.70 17.23
CA PRO A 100 2.11 18.15 17.40
C PRO A 100 1.60 18.88 16.14
N LYS A 101 1.90 18.38 14.94
CA LYS A 101 1.39 18.95 13.69
C LYS A 101 -0.07 18.65 13.44
N ILE A 102 -0.49 17.41 13.72
CA ILE A 102 -1.90 17.02 13.66
C ILE A 102 -2.73 17.92 14.59
N ALA A 103 -2.23 18.20 15.79
CA ALA A 103 -2.93 19.08 16.75
C ALA A 103 -3.01 20.54 16.28
N LYS A 104 -2.04 21.03 15.50
CA LYS A 104 -1.97 22.41 15.02
C LYS A 104 -2.71 22.67 13.70
N SER A 105 -3.03 21.63 12.92
CA SER A 105 -3.69 21.76 11.61
C SER A 105 -4.92 20.87 11.52
N ALA A 106 -6.09 21.52 11.40
CA ALA A 106 -7.36 20.82 11.18
C ALA A 106 -7.33 19.96 9.90
N TRP A 107 -6.65 20.44 8.86
CA TRP A 107 -6.49 19.72 7.61
C TRP A 107 -5.66 18.43 7.79
N LEU A 108 -4.52 18.50 8.49
CA LEU A 108 -3.69 17.32 8.76
C LEU A 108 -4.42 16.31 9.65
N ALA A 109 -5.24 16.77 10.60
CA ALA A 109 -6.08 15.90 11.42
C ALA A 109 -7.12 15.15 10.59
N ASP A 110 -7.84 15.84 9.70
CA ASP A 110 -8.80 15.22 8.80
C ASP A 110 -8.11 14.25 7.82
N PHE A 111 -6.98 14.65 7.23
CA PHE A 111 -6.18 13.79 6.35
C PHE A 111 -5.75 12.50 7.05
N ASN A 112 -5.19 12.61 8.27
CA ASN A 112 -4.75 11.45 9.05
C ASN A 112 -5.93 10.54 9.45
N LYS A 113 -7.09 11.13 9.78
CA LYS A 113 -8.32 10.38 10.04
C LYS A 113 -8.79 9.62 8.80
N LYS A 114 -8.86 10.28 7.63
CA LYS A 114 -9.23 9.65 6.35
C LYS A 114 -8.28 8.50 5.98
N ARG A 115 -6.97 8.67 6.21
CA ARG A 115 -5.97 7.61 6.04
C ARG A 115 -6.23 6.42 6.97
N GLY A 116 -6.54 6.67 8.25
CA GLY A 116 -6.94 5.64 9.20
C GLY A 116 -8.19 4.89 8.74
N ASN A 117 -9.21 5.61 8.26
CA ASN A 117 -10.44 5.01 7.75
C ASN A 117 -10.19 4.14 6.52
N ARG A 118 -9.40 4.60 5.55
CA ARG A 118 -9.01 3.80 4.37
C ARG A 118 -8.36 2.48 4.80
N ARG A 119 -7.40 2.52 5.72
CA ARG A 119 -6.75 1.32 6.26
C ARG A 119 -7.75 0.40 6.96
N SER A 120 -8.66 0.94 7.75
CA SER A 120 -9.69 0.15 8.43
C SER A 120 -10.65 -0.52 7.44
N HIS A 121 -11.08 0.18 6.40
CA HIS A 121 -11.94 -0.38 5.35
C HIS A 121 -11.22 -1.45 4.53
N ALA A 122 -9.96 -1.21 4.16
CA ALA A 122 -9.12 -2.22 3.52
C ALA A 122 -8.98 -3.46 4.41
N GLY A 123 -8.69 -3.29 5.71
CA GLY A 123 -8.62 -4.42 6.64
C GLY A 123 -9.94 -5.19 6.78
N ALA A 124 -11.08 -4.49 6.77
CA ALA A 124 -12.39 -5.12 6.85
C ALA A 124 -12.75 -5.91 5.58
N ASP A 125 -12.47 -5.37 4.39
CA ASP A 125 -12.71 -6.08 3.14
C ASP A 125 -11.70 -7.23 2.94
N TRP A 126 -10.46 -7.07 3.38
CA TRP A 126 -9.45 -8.13 3.37
C TRP A 126 -9.90 -9.34 4.18
N LYS A 127 -10.47 -9.14 5.37
CA LYS A 127 -11.02 -10.24 6.19
C LYS A 127 -12.08 -11.05 5.46
N LYS A 128 -12.92 -10.42 4.62
CA LYS A 128 -13.93 -11.13 3.82
C LYS A 128 -13.27 -12.03 2.78
N ILE A 129 -12.19 -11.54 2.15
CA ILE A 129 -11.42 -12.28 1.15
C ILE A 129 -10.65 -13.44 1.77
N LEU A 130 -10.07 -13.23 2.96
CA LEU A 130 -9.39 -14.28 3.72
C LEU A 130 -10.30 -15.48 4.01
N VAL A 131 -11.59 -15.26 4.28
CA VAL A 131 -12.54 -16.36 4.47
C VAL A 131 -12.66 -17.21 3.21
N ILE A 132 -12.77 -16.57 2.03
CA ILE A 132 -12.84 -17.29 0.75
C ILE A 132 -11.52 -18.02 0.49
N PHE A 133 -10.39 -17.37 0.75
CA PHE A 133 -9.05 -17.95 0.59
C PHE A 133 -8.86 -19.21 1.45
N ILE A 134 -9.22 -19.17 2.73
CA ILE A 134 -9.13 -20.33 3.64
C ILE A 134 -10.00 -21.49 3.12
N LEU A 135 -11.21 -21.20 2.65
CA LEU A 135 -12.09 -22.22 2.07
C LEU A 135 -11.48 -22.84 0.80
N THR A 136 -10.85 -22.04 -0.07
CA THR A 136 -10.17 -22.57 -1.27
C THR A 136 -8.96 -23.43 -0.94
N MET A 137 -8.19 -23.08 0.09
CA MET A 137 -7.08 -23.91 0.59
C MET A 137 -7.59 -25.23 1.20
N GLN A 138 -8.61 -25.18 2.06
CA GLN A 138 -9.18 -26.37 2.70
C GLN A 138 -9.73 -27.39 1.69
N MET A 139 -10.14 -26.92 0.51
CA MET A 139 -10.68 -27.75 -0.56
C MET A 139 -9.61 -28.16 -1.58
N GLY A 140 -8.33 -27.81 -1.37
CA GLY A 140 -7.22 -28.19 -2.23
C GLY A 140 -7.14 -27.45 -3.56
N TRP A 141 -7.83 -26.31 -3.71
CA TRP A 141 -7.81 -25.53 -4.96
C TRP A 141 -6.64 -24.56 -5.06
N CYS A 142 -6.07 -24.14 -3.92
CA CYS A 142 -4.91 -23.27 -3.86
C CYS A 142 -3.87 -23.87 -2.93
N ASP A 143 -2.60 -23.79 -3.34
CA ASP A 143 -1.47 -24.11 -2.49
C ASP A 143 -0.90 -22.83 -1.85
N LEU A 144 0.17 -22.99 -1.07
CA LEU A 144 0.91 -21.93 -0.39
C LEU A 144 1.63 -20.97 -1.36
N ASP A 145 1.71 -21.28 -2.64
CA ASP A 145 2.30 -20.42 -3.67
C ASP A 145 1.57 -19.09 -3.81
N LEU A 146 0.26 -19.04 -3.51
CA LEU A 146 -0.47 -17.78 -3.42
C LEU A 146 0.06 -16.86 -2.30
N LEU A 147 0.58 -17.43 -1.20
CA LEU A 147 1.21 -16.65 -0.14
C LEU A 147 2.58 -16.07 -0.55
N LEU A 148 3.09 -16.45 -1.73
CA LEU A 148 4.27 -15.84 -2.32
C LEU A 148 3.92 -14.62 -3.18
N ASP A 149 2.64 -14.27 -3.33
CA ASP A 149 2.28 -13.01 -3.97
C ASP A 149 2.93 -11.83 -3.21
N PRO A 150 3.48 -10.83 -3.90
CA PRO A 150 4.09 -9.65 -3.28
C PRO A 150 3.23 -8.94 -2.23
N PHE A 151 1.91 -9.14 -2.29
CA PHE A 151 0.98 -8.71 -1.25
C PHE A 151 1.18 -9.42 0.09
N PHE A 152 1.38 -10.73 0.09
CA PHE A 152 1.65 -11.51 1.31
C PHE A 152 3.11 -11.38 1.74
N LEU A 153 4.01 -11.17 0.78
CA LEU A 153 5.44 -10.90 1.00
C LEU A 153 5.71 -9.39 1.15
N HIS A 154 5.12 -8.75 2.16
CA HIS A 154 5.36 -7.32 2.40
C HIS A 154 6.65 -7.07 3.17
N ASP A 155 7.73 -6.74 2.46
CA ASP A 155 8.84 -5.96 3.02
C ASP A 155 8.40 -4.49 3.18
N LYS A 156 8.58 -3.93 4.40
CA LYS A 156 8.21 -2.54 4.68
C LYS A 156 9.21 -1.61 3.98
N VAL A 157 8.76 -0.95 2.92
CA VAL A 157 9.53 0.09 2.24
C VAL A 157 9.29 1.42 2.95
N ILE A 158 10.29 1.94 3.67
CA ILE A 158 10.09 3.16 4.44
C ILE A 158 10.34 4.37 3.54
N TRP A 159 9.26 5.12 3.30
CA TRP A 159 9.28 6.45 2.71
C TRP A 159 9.26 7.48 3.83
N PHE A 160 10.01 8.56 3.68
CA PHE A 160 9.97 9.64 4.64
C PHE A 160 10.35 10.94 3.94
N PRO A 161 9.72 12.06 4.32
CA PRO A 161 10.23 13.37 3.94
C PRO A 161 11.61 13.52 4.56
N GLY A 162 12.62 13.79 3.75
CA GLY A 162 14.02 13.78 4.15
C GLY A 162 14.92 14.46 3.14
#